data_AF-A0A371IKK2-F1
#
_entry.id   AF-A0A371IKK2-F1
#
_cell.length_a   1.000
_cell.length_b   1.000
_cell.length_c   1.000
_cell.angle_alpha   90.00
_cell.angle_beta   90.00
_cell.angle_gamma   90.00
#
_symmetry.space_group_name_H-M   'P 1'
#
loop_
_entity.id
_entity.type
_entity.pdbx_description
1 polymer ?
#
loop_
_entity_poly.entity_id
_entity_poly.type
_entity_poly.pdbx_seq_one_letter_code
_entity_poly.pdbx_strand_id
1 'polypeptide(L)' 'MRKNDDMNLFAVLGATVIGTVIGVAVGLLVAPKAGEEFRGDIASGTKDLVKKAKSKRDSFLEDFDDHVEEVGDLVSDITK' A
#
# COMPACT_ATOMS: atom_id res chain seq x y z
N MET A 1 1.36 -10.43 -29.00
CA MET A 1 0.32 -9.50 -28.46
C MET A 1 0.26 -9.68 -26.96
N ARG A 2 0.14 -8.53 -26.28
CA ARG A 2 0.30 -8.25 -24.86
C ARG A 2 -0.67 -9.07 -23.99
N LYS A 3 -0.14 -9.87 -23.05
CA LYS A 3 -0.89 -10.57 -21.98
C LYS A 3 -0.04 -10.39 -20.73
N ASN A 4 -0.26 -9.30 -19.99
CA ASN A 4 0.42 -8.99 -18.72
C ASN A 4 -0.28 -7.82 -17.96
N ASP A 5 -1.46 -7.35 -18.41
CA ASP A 5 -2.10 -6.14 -17.84
C ASP A 5 -3.19 -6.47 -16.80
N ASP A 6 -3.50 -7.75 -16.58
CA ASP A 6 -4.78 -8.18 -16.02
C ASP A 6 -4.76 -8.29 -14.48
N MET A 7 -3.59 -8.63 -13.92
CA MET A 7 -3.32 -8.60 -12.47
C MET A 7 -3.17 -7.18 -11.90
N ASN A 8 -3.01 -6.19 -12.77
CA ASN A 8 -2.67 -4.85 -12.35
C ASN A 8 -3.90 -3.98 -12.12
N LEU A 9 -5.08 -4.24 -12.71
CA LEU A 9 -6.16 -3.25 -12.62
C LEU A 9 -6.74 -3.10 -11.22
N PHE A 10 -7.12 -4.20 -10.54
CA PHE A 10 -7.66 -4.13 -9.18
C PHE A 10 -6.60 -3.76 -8.15
N ALA A 11 -5.37 -4.29 -8.29
CA ALA A 11 -4.24 -3.92 -7.45
C ALA A 11 -3.89 -2.43 -7.61
N VAL A 12 -3.89 -1.90 -8.84
CA VAL A 12 -3.65 -0.48 -9.13
C VAL A 12 -4.79 0.37 -8.61
N LEU A 13 -6.05 -0.03 -8.78
CA LEU A 13 -7.20 0.73 -8.25
C LEU A 13 -7.18 0.77 -6.71
N GLY A 14 -6.93 -0.36 -6.04
CA GLY A 14 -6.79 -0.43 -4.58
C GLY A 14 -5.60 0.39 -4.07
N ALA A 15 -4.44 0.24 -4.71
CA ALA A 15 -3.24 1.02 -4.39
C ALA A 15 -3.42 2.52 -4.68
N THR A 16 -4.22 2.89 -5.68
CA THR A 16 -4.51 4.29 -6.00
C THR A 16 -5.40 4.91 -4.93
N VAL A 17 -6.43 4.21 -4.44
CA VAL A 17 -7.30 4.71 -3.37
C VAL A 17 -6.52 4.87 -2.07
N ILE A 18 -5.74 3.87 -1.67
CA ILE A 18 -4.90 3.93 -0.47
C ILE A 18 -3.81 5.00 -0.63
N GLY A 19 -3.16 5.04 -1.79
CA GLY A 19 -2.11 6.00 -2.12
C GLY A 19 -2.61 7.44 -2.19
N THR A 20 -3.85 7.69 -2.64
CA THR A 20 -4.43 9.04 -2.63
C THR A 20 -4.77 9.51 -1.23
N VAL A 21 -5.34 8.66 -0.37
CA VAL A 21 -5.61 9.02 1.03
C VAL A 21 -4.30 9.33 1.76
N ILE A 22 -3.29 8.47 1.61
CA ILE A 22 -1.96 8.69 2.20
C ILE A 22 -1.31 9.93 1.60
N GLY A 23 -1.38 10.11 0.28
CA GLY A 23 -0.79 11.25 -0.43
C GLY A 23 -1.43 12.58 -0.03
N VAL A 24 -2.75 12.62 0.16
CA VAL A 24 -3.48 13.80 0.68
C VAL A 24 -3.09 14.05 2.12
N ALA A 25 -3.05 13.03 2.98
CA ALA A 25 -2.62 13.19 4.36
C ALA A 25 -1.18 13.72 4.45
N VAL A 26 -0.23 13.11 3.74
CA VAL A 26 1.16 13.56 3.68
C VAL A 26 1.27 14.97 3.07
N GLY A 27 0.53 15.27 2.02
CA GLY A 27 0.50 16.61 1.41
C GLY A 27 -0.04 17.69 2.33
N LEU A 28 -1.09 17.39 3.10
CA LEU A 28 -1.64 18.27 4.14
C LEU A 28 -0.71 18.39 5.35
N LEU A 29 0.05 17.34 5.69
CA LEU A 29 1.03 17.33 6.80
C LEU A 29 2.32 18.06 6.45
N VAL A 30 2.71 18.10 5.18
CA VAL A 30 3.82 18.93 4.68
C VAL A 30 3.44 20.41 4.66
N ALA A 31 2.15 20.76 4.75
CA ALA A 31 1.73 22.14 4.93
C ALA A 31 2.26 22.68 6.29
N PRO A 32 2.82 23.90 6.32
CA PRO A 32 3.70 24.38 7.38
C PRO A 32 3.08 24.40 8.79
N LYS A 33 1.75 24.52 8.90
CA LYS A 33 1.06 24.52 10.21
C LYS A 33 0.89 23.12 10.82
N ALA A 34 0.85 22.07 10.02
CA ALA A 34 0.71 20.68 10.50
C ALA A 34 2.06 19.95 10.61
N GLY A 35 3.12 20.48 10.01
CA GLY A 35 4.43 19.83 9.90
C GLY A 35 5.33 19.87 11.14
N GLU A 36 5.08 20.76 12.11
CA GLU A 36 5.96 20.92 13.29
C GLU A 36 5.78 19.79 14.32
N GLU A 37 4.53 19.44 14.65
CA GLU A 37 4.20 18.26 15.47
C GLU A 37 4.49 16.95 14.72
N PHE A 38 4.19 16.91 13.43
CA PHE A 38 4.30 15.69 12.63
C PHE A 38 5.73 15.20 12.43
N ARG A 39 6.73 16.10 12.42
CA ARG A 39 8.15 15.69 12.35
C ARG A 39 8.62 15.00 13.63
N GLY A 40 8.13 15.44 14.79
CA GLY A 40 8.40 14.78 16.08
C GLY A 40 7.79 13.38 16.15
N ASP A 41 6.54 13.25 15.72
CA ASP A 41 5.80 12.00 15.73
C ASP A 41 6.25 11.02 14.64
N ILE A 42 6.62 11.51 13.45
CA ILE A 42 7.24 10.67 12.41
C ILE A 42 8.56 10.09 12.91
N ALA A 43 9.44 10.89 13.51
CA ALA A 43 10.75 10.39 13.90
C ALA A 43 10.64 9.21 14.90
N SER A 44 9.68 9.33 15.83
CA SER A 44 9.38 8.34 16.85
C SER A 44 8.64 7.13 16.26
N GLY A 45 7.54 7.38 15.56
CA GLY A 45 6.67 6.36 14.98
C GLY A 45 7.34 5.57 13.85
N THR A 46 8.18 6.20 13.04
CA THR A 46 8.91 5.53 11.93
C THR A 46 9.90 4.51 12.47
N LYS A 47 10.57 4.80 13.59
CA LYS A 47 11.52 3.87 14.21
C LYS A 47 10.84 2.60 14.72
N ASP A 48 9.64 2.74 15.30
CA ASP A 48 8.85 1.61 15.79
C ASP A 48 8.11 0.88 14.66
N LEU A 49 7.64 1.61 13.65
CA LEU A 49 6.99 1.05 12.46
C LEU A 49 7.98 0.26 11.61
N VAL A 50 9.22 0.73 11.44
CA VAL A 50 10.28 -0.03 10.75
C VAL A 50 10.61 -1.32 11.51
N LYS A 51 10.68 -1.29 12.85
CA LYS A 51 10.89 -2.51 13.65
C LYS A 51 9.73 -3.50 13.52
N LYS A 52 8.48 -3.03 13.63
CA LYS A 52 7.29 -3.89 13.51
C LYS A 52 7.11 -4.39 12.09
N ALA A 53 7.34 -3.56 11.08
CA ALA A 53 7.27 -3.93 9.67
C ALA A 53 8.31 -4.98 9.33
N LYS A 54 9.55 -4.87 9.84
CA LYS A 54 10.60 -5.86 9.59
C LYS A 54 10.25 -7.23 10.17
N SER A 55 9.53 -7.29 11.30
CA SER A 55 9.12 -8.55 11.92
C SER A 55 7.79 -9.10 11.40
N LYS A 56 6.92 -8.26 10.84
CA LYS A 56 5.64 -8.68 10.25
C LYS A 56 5.73 -8.94 8.75
N ARG A 57 6.74 -8.41 8.06
CA ARG A 57 6.88 -8.53 6.60
C ARG A 57 6.84 -9.96 6.11
N ASP A 58 7.56 -10.88 6.74
CA ASP A 58 7.63 -12.26 6.25
C ASP A 58 6.26 -12.93 6.29
N SER A 59 5.54 -12.85 7.42
CA SER A 59 4.19 -13.42 7.54
C SER A 59 3.13 -12.68 6.72
N PHE A 60 3.24 -11.35 6.59
CA PHE A 60 2.28 -10.56 5.81
C PHE A 60 2.49 -10.71 4.31
N LEU A 61 3.70 -11.00 3.84
CA LEU A 61 3.97 -11.24 2.43
C LEU A 61 3.43 -12.61 2.01
N GLU A 62 3.58 -13.64 2.84
CA GLU A 62 3.02 -14.97 2.56
C GLU A 62 1.48 -14.93 2.46
N ASP A 63 0.78 -14.36 3.44
CA ASP A 63 -0.70 -14.25 3.41
C ASP A 63 -1.21 -13.38 2.24
N PHE A 64 -0.40 -12.42 1.79
CA PHE A 64 -0.78 -11.48 0.74
C PHE A 64 -0.53 -12.05 -0.66
N ASP A 65 0.51 -12.85 -0.85
CA ASP A 65 0.79 -13.52 -2.13
C ASP A 65 -0.32 -14.53 -2.47
N ASP A 66 -0.76 -15.30 -1.47
CA ASP A 66 -1.85 -16.28 -1.61
C ASP A 66 -3.18 -15.62 -2.00
N HIS A 67 -3.52 -14.47 -1.41
CA HIS A 67 -4.74 -13.73 -1.76
C HIS A 67 -4.65 -12.98 -3.09
N VAL A 68 -3.44 -12.59 -3.51
CA VAL A 68 -3.23 -11.97 -4.82
C VAL A 68 -3.44 -12.98 -5.94
N GLU A 69 -3.04 -14.24 -5.74
CA GLU A 69 -3.27 -15.32 -6.71
C GLU A 69 -4.77 -15.63 -6.90
N GLU A 70 -5.54 -15.72 -5.81
CA GLU A 70 -7.00 -15.96 -5.86
C GLU A 70 -7.77 -14.81 -6.53
N VAL A 71 -7.40 -13.56 -6.24
CA VAL A 71 -8.00 -12.38 -6.89
C VAL A 71 -7.61 -12.34 -8.37
N GLY A 72 -6.41 -12.83 -8.70
CA GLY A 72 -5.94 -12.91 -10.07
C GLY A 72 -6.75 -13.84 -10.95
N ASP A 73 -7.07 -15.01 -10.44
CA ASP A 73 -7.89 -15.99 -11.15
C ASP A 73 -9.32 -15.49 -11.38
N LEU A 74 -9.92 -14.79 -10.41
CA LEU A 74 -11.26 -14.21 -10.55
C LEU A 74 -11.34 -13.15 -11.67
N VAL A 75 -10.31 -12.31 -11.79
CA VAL A 75 -10.24 -11.26 -12.82
C VAL A 75 -9.91 -11.84 -14.19
N SER A 76 -9.11 -12.92 -14.22
CA SER A 76 -8.80 -13.70 -15.42
C SER A 76 -10.06 -14.32 -16.04
N ASP A 77 -10.98 -14.84 -15.22
CA ASP A 77 -12.24 -15.43 -15.69
C ASP A 77 -13.27 -14.39 -16.16
N ILE A 78 -13.29 -13.18 -15.60
CA ILE A 78 -14.23 -12.12 -16.01
C ILE A 78 -13.81 -11.46 -17.34
N THR A 79 -12.52 -11.49 -17.67
CA THR A 79 -11.94 -10.80 -18.85
C THR A 79 -11.84 -11.72 -20.08
N LYS A 80 -12.12 -13.01 -19.94
CA LYS A 80 -11.99 -14.03 -20.99
C LYS A 80 -13.33 -14.33 -21.67
#